data_AF-A0A6C0CEV5-F1
#
_entry.id   AF-A0A6C0CEV5-F1
#
_cell.length_a   1.000
_cell.length_b   1.000
_cell.length_c   1.000
_cell.angle_alpha   90.00
_cell.angle_beta   90.00
_cell.angle_gamma   90.00
#
_symmetry.space_group_name_H-M   'P 1'
#
loop_
_entity.id
_entity.type
_entity.pdbx_description
1 polymer ?
#
loop_
_entity_poly.entity_id
_entity_poly.type
_entity_poly.pdbx_seq_one_letter_code
_entity_poly.pdbx_strand_id
1 'polypeptide(L)'
;MADIYAQIPHMVFINITFISLYIFNKKIILLQIMSKFICEKCNKIFNKKSHYRLHINKTNGCVVDDEYDDNYDIIYNNTNVKNKILTKIPITIPILKNTKENIDFANKVLLEHPIEINNYHGVNINCEILFLNLLAYIKNDIITIHGNINIYNLINSPIINVYINIQKNHNYLYNNIQEYIKESNENQKDKYYDWLYNEYCELIDKSSLEASAMYIFLNKQEETIKKEQLEELHNLTKNVKFINTELNNIQPYDFIYSNEDNNIDLSLLNDNKFIITGEDTKQIRKKFNNFKINSIIPKQTLMIKNNLLN
;
A
#
# COMPACT_ATOMS: atom_id res chain seq x y z
N MET A 1 4.59 27.88 55.58
CA MET A 1 4.34 26.50 56.04
C MET A 1 2.84 26.28 56.08
N ALA A 2 2.41 25.10 55.63
CA ALA A 2 1.05 24.61 55.46
C ALA A 2 0.41 24.84 54.07
N ASP A 3 0.05 23.70 53.46
CA ASP A 3 -1.04 23.43 52.53
C ASP A 3 -0.88 23.71 51.03
N ILE A 4 -0.12 22.83 50.34
CA ILE A 4 -0.48 22.32 49.00
C ILE A 4 0.01 20.87 48.87
N TYR A 5 -0.75 19.91 49.40
CA TYR A 5 -0.68 18.49 49.04
C TYR A 5 -2.10 17.92 49.14
N ALA A 6 -2.74 17.63 48.01
CA ALA A 6 -3.70 16.54 47.81
C ALA A 6 -4.54 16.81 46.54
N GLN A 7 -4.16 16.23 45.39
CA GLN A 7 -5.10 15.81 44.33
C GLN A 7 -4.39 15.17 43.13
N ILE A 8 -3.71 14.03 43.31
CA ILE A 8 -3.50 13.05 42.21
C ILE A 8 -3.46 11.66 42.88
N PRO A 9 -4.51 10.82 42.79
CA PRO A 9 -4.41 9.63 41.94
C PRO A 9 -5.77 9.07 41.47
N HIS A 10 -6.16 9.30 40.22
CA HIS A 10 -7.26 8.54 39.60
C HIS A 10 -6.96 8.01 38.18
N MET A 11 -5.91 8.48 37.49
CA MET A 11 -5.59 8.00 36.14
C MET A 11 -4.75 6.72 36.08
N VAL A 12 -4.06 6.31 37.15
CA VAL A 12 -3.18 5.13 37.12
C VAL A 12 -3.96 3.82 37.29
N PHE A 13 -5.13 3.84 37.94
CA PHE A 13 -5.90 2.62 38.21
C PHE A 13 -6.71 2.10 37.02
N ILE A 14 -7.07 2.95 36.05
CA ILE A 14 -7.88 2.53 34.88
C ILE A 14 -7.04 1.69 33.90
N ASN A 15 -5.73 1.92 33.80
CA ASN A 15 -4.88 1.19 32.85
C ASN A 15 -4.59 -0.27 33.25
N ILE A 16 -4.59 -0.58 34.55
CA ILE A 16 -4.24 -1.94 35.01
C ILE A 16 -5.39 -2.93 34.78
N THR A 17 -6.64 -2.47 34.86
CA THR A 17 -7.83 -3.31 34.62
C THR A 17 -8.04 -3.67 33.15
N PHE A 18 -7.65 -2.80 32.22
CA PHE A 18 -7.74 -3.10 30.77
C PHE A 18 -6.70 -4.12 30.31
N ILE A 19 -5.47 -4.04 30.83
CA ILE A 19 -4.39 -4.97 30.48
C ILE A 19 -4.71 -6.40 30.96
N SER A 20 -5.33 -6.54 32.13
CA SER A 20 -5.69 -7.85 32.68
C SER A 20 -6.88 -8.49 31.95
N LEU A 21 -7.86 -7.71 31.48
CA LEU A 21 -8.96 -8.21 30.63
C LEU A 21 -8.47 -8.64 29.23
N TYR A 22 -7.49 -7.91 28.67
CA TYR A 22 -6.88 -8.21 27.37
C TYR A 22 -6.09 -9.54 27.37
N ILE A 23 -5.33 -9.81 28.43
CA ILE A 23 -4.57 -11.07 28.56
C ILE A 23 -5.51 -12.27 28.75
N PHE A 24 -6.64 -12.10 29.45
CA PHE A 24 -7.59 -13.19 29.68
C PHE A 24 -8.33 -13.61 28.40
N ASN A 25 -8.73 -12.66 27.55
CA ASN A 25 -9.39 -12.96 26.26
C ASN A 25 -8.45 -13.65 25.25
N LYS A 26 -7.15 -13.31 25.25
CA LYS A 26 -6.16 -13.94 24.37
C LYS A 26 -5.99 -15.44 24.64
N LYS A 27 -6.15 -15.86 25.91
CA LYS A 27 -6.01 -17.27 26.31
C LYS A 27 -7.23 -18.12 25.93
N ILE A 28 -8.42 -17.51 25.84
CA ILE A 28 -9.66 -18.20 25.42
C ILE A 28 -9.69 -18.39 23.89
N ILE A 29 -9.21 -17.41 23.11
CA ILE A 29 -9.17 -17.51 21.63
C ILE A 29 -8.16 -18.56 21.14
N LEU A 30 -7.05 -18.75 21.86
CA LEU A 30 -6.06 -19.80 21.55
C LEU A 30 -6.57 -21.23 21.77
N LEU A 31 -7.68 -21.42 22.48
CA LEU A 31 -8.23 -22.76 22.79
C LEU A 31 -9.24 -23.28 21.75
N GLN A 32 -9.57 -22.53 20.69
CA GLN A 32 -10.55 -22.97 19.68
C GLN A 32 -10.06 -22.98 18.22
N ILE A 33 -8.76 -22.80 17.96
CA ILE A 33 -8.22 -22.99 16.60
C ILE A 33 -8.04 -24.49 16.35
N MET A 34 -9.15 -25.17 16.05
CA MET A 34 -9.12 -26.52 15.50
C MET A 34 -8.39 -26.46 14.15
N SER A 35 -7.26 -27.15 14.05
CA SER A 35 -6.50 -27.24 12.81
C SER A 35 -7.38 -27.81 11.69
N LYS A 36 -7.62 -27.00 10.65
CA LYS A 36 -8.29 -27.45 9.42
C LYS A 36 -7.29 -28.24 8.57
N PHE A 37 -7.77 -29.29 7.89
CA PHE A 37 -6.97 -30.14 7.01
C PHE A 37 -7.42 -29.91 5.56
N ILE A 38 -6.50 -29.67 4.63
CA ILE A 38 -6.80 -29.34 3.22
C ILE A 38 -6.22 -30.44 2.32
N CYS A 39 -7.00 -30.95 1.37
CA CYS A 39 -6.49 -31.90 0.37
C CYS A 39 -5.74 -31.19 -0.77
N GLU A 40 -4.47 -31.52 -0.95
CA GLU A 40 -3.62 -30.95 -1.99
C GLU A 40 -4.06 -31.28 -3.43
N LYS A 41 -4.91 -32.32 -3.61
CA LYS A 41 -5.37 -32.76 -4.95
C LYS A 41 -6.64 -32.05 -5.42
N CYS A 42 -7.57 -31.75 -4.52
CA CYS A 42 -8.89 -31.18 -4.88
C CYS A 42 -9.29 -29.96 -4.04
N ASN A 43 -8.43 -29.49 -3.12
CA ASN A 43 -8.66 -28.36 -2.22
C ASN A 43 -9.86 -28.45 -1.26
N LYS A 44 -10.54 -29.61 -1.15
CA LYS A 44 -11.59 -29.82 -0.14
C LYS A 44 -11.02 -29.64 1.28
N ILE A 45 -11.72 -28.88 2.12
CA ILE A 45 -11.34 -28.54 3.50
C ILE A 45 -12.09 -29.44 4.49
N PHE A 46 -11.38 -29.99 5.47
CA PHE A 46 -11.91 -30.89 6.49
C PHE A 46 -11.65 -30.35 7.90
N ASN A 47 -12.72 -30.26 8.70
CA ASN A 47 -12.64 -29.85 10.11
C ASN A 47 -12.21 -31.01 11.04
N LYS A 48 -12.05 -32.23 10.51
CA LYS A 48 -11.62 -33.43 11.26
C LYS A 48 -10.56 -34.21 10.49
N LYS A 49 -9.47 -34.58 11.18
CA LYS A 49 -8.35 -35.36 10.62
C LYS A 49 -8.78 -36.70 10.02
N SER A 50 -9.79 -37.35 10.62
CA SER A 50 -10.32 -38.62 10.14
C SER A 50 -11.01 -38.51 8.77
N HIS A 51 -11.78 -37.44 8.54
CA HIS A 51 -12.44 -37.21 7.26
C HIS A 51 -11.42 -36.91 6.15
N TYR A 52 -10.40 -36.13 6.47
CA TYR A 52 -9.26 -35.90 5.59
C TYR A 52 -8.56 -37.22 5.19
N ARG A 53 -8.26 -38.08 6.18
CA ARG A 53 -7.64 -39.39 5.93
C ARG A 53 -8.50 -40.31 5.07
N LEU A 54 -9.81 -40.36 5.32
CA LEU A 54 -10.74 -41.14 4.49
C LEU A 54 -10.79 -40.62 3.05
N HIS A 55 -10.75 -39.31 2.87
CA HIS A 55 -10.75 -38.68 1.56
C HIS A 55 -9.50 -39.01 0.74
N ILE A 56 -8.29 -38.91 1.33
CA ILE A 56 -7.03 -39.22 0.62
C ILE A 56 -6.83 -40.72 0.34
N ASN A 57 -7.45 -41.60 1.13
CA ASN A 57 -7.28 -43.05 1.01
C ASN A 57 -8.38 -43.73 0.17
N LYS A 58 -9.46 -43.04 -0.19
CA LYS A 58 -10.46 -43.58 -1.12
C LYS A 58 -9.90 -43.58 -2.55
N THR A 59 -9.96 -44.72 -3.22
CA THR A 59 -9.52 -44.90 -4.63
C THR A 59 -10.20 -43.91 -5.59
N ASN A 60 -11.43 -43.47 -5.29
CA ASN A 60 -12.20 -42.49 -6.07
C ASN A 60 -12.48 -41.20 -5.28
N GLY A 61 -11.72 -40.87 -4.22
CA GLY A 61 -12.05 -39.79 -3.28
C GLY A 61 -11.82 -38.37 -3.80
N CYS A 62 -10.97 -38.21 -4.82
CA CYS A 62 -10.67 -36.94 -5.48
C CYS A 62 -11.26 -36.93 -6.88
N VAL A 63 -12.56 -36.67 -6.98
CA VAL A 63 -13.18 -36.25 -8.23
C VAL A 63 -13.27 -34.73 -8.19
N VAL A 64 -12.73 -34.09 -9.22
CA VAL A 64 -12.92 -32.67 -9.49
C VAL A 64 -14.32 -32.58 -10.09
N ASP A 65 -15.29 -32.16 -9.28
CA ASP A 65 -16.66 -32.00 -9.72
C ASP A 65 -16.74 -30.65 -10.44
N ASP A 66 -16.68 -30.66 -11.78
CA ASP A 66 -16.89 -29.48 -12.63
C ASP A 66 -18.40 -29.22 -12.77
N GLU A 67 -19.06 -28.74 -11.71
CA GLU A 67 -20.39 -28.13 -11.83
C GLU A 67 -20.24 -26.61 -11.95
N TYR A 68 -20.57 -26.10 -13.14
CA TYR A 68 -20.57 -24.68 -13.51
C TYR A 68 -21.71 -23.93 -12.80
N ASP A 69 -21.39 -22.82 -12.15
CA ASP A 69 -22.33 -21.79 -11.71
C ASP A 69 -22.15 -20.57 -12.63
N ASP A 70 -23.20 -20.19 -13.36
CA ASP A 70 -23.20 -19.14 -14.39
C ASP A 70 -23.20 -17.72 -13.78
N ASN A 71 -22.15 -17.38 -13.02
CA ASN A 71 -21.91 -16.02 -12.56
C ASN A 71 -20.67 -15.44 -13.27
N TYR A 72 -20.84 -14.26 -13.89
CA TYR A 72 -19.83 -13.56 -14.68
C TYR A 72 -18.51 -13.37 -13.90
N ASP A 73 -17.54 -14.26 -14.11
CA ASP A 73 -16.15 -14.05 -13.69
C ASP A 73 -15.45 -13.12 -14.69
N ILE A 74 -15.12 -11.90 -14.23
CA ILE A 74 -14.13 -11.06 -14.90
C ILE A 74 -12.79 -11.76 -14.73
N ILE A 75 -12.27 -12.35 -15.82
CA ILE A 75 -10.97 -13.03 -15.82
C ILE A 75 -9.87 -11.97 -15.77
N TYR A 76 -9.36 -11.70 -14.57
CA TYR A 76 -8.16 -10.88 -14.38
C TYR A 76 -6.89 -11.64 -14.81
N ASN A 77 -6.08 -11.02 -15.66
CA ASN A 77 -4.82 -11.58 -16.11
C ASN A 77 -3.73 -11.42 -15.03
N ASN A 78 -3.46 -12.50 -14.29
CA ASN A 78 -2.46 -12.56 -13.20
C ASN A 78 -0.99 -12.54 -13.69
N THR A 79 -0.69 -11.98 -14.85
CA THR A 79 0.71 -11.81 -15.27
C THR A 79 1.34 -10.66 -14.48
N ASN A 80 2.51 -10.88 -13.88
CA ASN A 80 3.23 -9.81 -13.19
C ASN A 80 3.94 -8.91 -14.20
N VAL A 81 4.14 -7.65 -13.80
CA VAL A 81 4.79 -6.62 -14.62
C VAL A 81 6.16 -7.05 -15.15
N LYS A 82 6.94 -7.82 -14.39
CA LYS A 82 8.23 -8.38 -14.83
C LYS A 82 8.20 -9.17 -16.14
N ASN A 83 7.03 -9.70 -16.53
CA ASN A 83 6.86 -10.46 -17.77
C ASN A 83 6.50 -9.60 -18.99
N LYS A 84 6.14 -8.32 -18.77
CA LYS A 84 5.66 -7.39 -19.81
C LYS A 84 6.71 -6.34 -20.21
N ILE A 85 7.66 -6.01 -19.33
CA ILE A 85 8.61 -4.91 -19.56
C ILE A 85 9.80 -5.36 -20.42
N LEU A 86 9.92 -4.80 -21.63
CA LEU A 86 11.09 -4.91 -22.49
C LEU A 86 11.96 -3.63 -22.52
N THR A 87 11.45 -2.49 -22.02
CA THR A 87 12.15 -1.19 -22.04
C THR A 87 12.02 -0.46 -20.70
N LYS A 88 13.06 0.30 -20.33
CA LYS A 88 13.12 1.03 -19.07
C LYS A 88 12.17 2.24 -19.12
N ILE A 89 11.14 2.25 -18.28
CA ILE A 89 10.18 3.37 -18.18
C ILE A 89 10.89 4.56 -17.52
N PRO A 90 10.71 5.79 -18.02
CA PRO A 90 11.26 6.97 -17.38
C PRO A 90 10.66 7.13 -15.97
N ILE A 91 11.54 7.29 -14.98
CA ILE A 91 11.17 7.52 -13.59
C ILE A 91 10.73 8.98 -13.46
N THR A 92 9.50 9.20 -12.98
CA THR A 92 9.05 10.56 -12.63
C THR A 92 9.90 11.09 -11.49
N ILE A 93 10.38 12.33 -11.63
CA ILE A 93 11.28 12.93 -10.64
C ILE A 93 10.46 13.26 -9.37
N PRO A 94 10.84 12.74 -8.20
CA PRO A 94 10.12 13.01 -6.97
C PRO A 94 10.31 14.46 -6.52
N ILE A 95 9.27 15.01 -5.89
CA ILE A 95 9.30 16.33 -5.26
C ILE A 95 10.05 16.30 -3.94
N LEU A 96 10.05 15.19 -3.20
CA LEU A 96 10.84 15.06 -1.98
C LEU A 96 12.18 14.37 -2.26
N LYS A 97 13.16 14.63 -1.39
CA LYS A 97 14.47 13.99 -1.47
C LYS A 97 14.33 12.49 -1.30
N ASN A 98 14.94 11.73 -2.22
CA ASN A 98 14.90 10.28 -2.20
C ASN A 98 16.32 9.70 -2.27
N THR A 99 16.54 8.58 -1.59
CA THR A 99 17.80 7.84 -1.66
C THR A 99 17.79 6.88 -2.84
N LYS A 100 18.97 6.49 -3.34
CA LYS A 100 19.09 5.43 -4.35
C LYS A 100 18.44 4.12 -3.89
N GLU A 101 18.52 3.82 -2.59
CA GLU A 101 17.91 2.64 -1.98
C GLU A 101 16.39 2.63 -2.15
N ASN A 102 15.73 3.79 -1.98
CA ASN A 102 14.29 3.93 -2.21
C ASN A 102 13.91 3.63 -3.67
N ILE A 103 14.73 4.08 -4.62
CA ILE A 103 14.53 3.84 -6.06
C ILE A 103 14.64 2.34 -6.37
N ASP A 104 15.70 1.70 -5.89
CA ASP A 104 15.93 0.27 -6.12
C ASP A 104 14.85 -0.59 -5.47
N PHE A 105 14.38 -0.20 -4.29
CA PHE A 105 13.26 -0.83 -3.61
C PHE A 105 11.96 -0.68 -4.39
N ALA A 106 11.60 0.54 -4.80
CA ALA A 106 10.40 0.81 -5.59
C ALA A 106 10.36 -0.03 -6.88
N ASN A 107 11.48 -0.09 -7.61
CA ASN A 107 11.58 -0.89 -8.83
C ASN A 107 11.34 -2.37 -8.57
N LYS A 108 11.91 -2.93 -7.49
CA LYS A 108 11.69 -4.35 -7.12
C LYS A 108 10.23 -4.62 -6.77
N VAL A 109 9.60 -3.72 -6.02
CA VAL A 109 8.19 -3.85 -5.60
C VAL A 109 7.24 -3.77 -6.80
N LEU A 110 7.46 -2.83 -7.72
CA LEU A 110 6.62 -2.66 -8.92
C LEU A 110 6.68 -3.83 -9.88
N LEU A 111 7.84 -4.50 -10.00
CA LEU A 111 7.98 -5.68 -10.85
C LEU A 111 7.11 -6.86 -10.39
N GLU A 112 6.69 -6.86 -9.12
CA GLU A 112 5.80 -7.87 -8.53
C GLU A 112 4.33 -7.45 -8.53
N HIS A 113 3.99 -6.24 -9.00
CA HIS A 113 2.59 -5.87 -9.18
C HIS A 113 1.92 -6.71 -10.28
N PRO A 114 0.64 -7.07 -10.14
CA PRO A 114 -0.15 -7.61 -11.23
C PRO A 114 -0.38 -6.53 -12.30
N ILE A 115 -0.54 -6.94 -13.56
CA ILE A 115 -0.82 -6.00 -14.66
C ILE A 115 -2.26 -5.50 -14.68
N GLU A 116 -3.19 -6.15 -13.98
CA GLU A 116 -4.58 -5.74 -13.85
C GLU A 116 -4.96 -5.73 -12.36
N ILE A 117 -5.54 -4.62 -11.91
CA ILE A 117 -5.92 -4.37 -10.52
C ILE A 117 -7.33 -3.78 -10.51
N ASN A 118 -8.18 -4.24 -9.59
CA ASN A 118 -9.47 -3.58 -9.37
C ASN A 118 -9.27 -2.19 -8.74
N ASN A 119 -9.07 -2.08 -7.44
CA ASN A 119 -8.62 -0.84 -6.79
C ASN A 119 -7.19 -0.99 -6.25
N TYR A 120 -6.40 0.07 -6.33
CA TYR A 120 -5.10 0.14 -5.65
C TYR A 120 -5.24 0.88 -4.32
N HIS A 121 -4.72 0.30 -3.26
CA HIS A 121 -4.67 0.91 -1.94
C HIS A 121 -3.23 0.95 -1.45
N GLY A 122 -2.67 2.15 -1.38
CA GLY A 122 -1.35 2.39 -0.81
C GLY A 122 -1.47 2.90 0.61
N VAL A 123 -1.08 2.10 1.59
CA VAL A 123 -1.19 2.40 3.02
C VAL A 123 0.16 2.78 3.60
N ASN A 124 0.22 3.92 4.28
CA ASN A 124 1.42 4.51 4.87
C ASN A 124 2.59 4.49 3.89
N ILE A 125 2.35 4.99 2.67
CA ILE A 125 3.39 5.09 1.66
C ILE A 125 4.40 6.14 2.10
N ASN A 126 5.50 5.66 2.66
CA ASN A 126 6.66 6.48 3.01
C ASN A 126 7.64 6.62 1.83
N CYS A 127 7.34 5.98 0.70
CA CYS A 127 8.17 5.95 -0.50
C CYS A 127 7.43 6.61 -1.66
N GLU A 128 7.57 7.93 -1.79
CA GLU A 128 7.01 8.73 -2.90
C GLU A 128 7.34 8.10 -4.26
N ILE A 129 8.58 7.65 -4.45
CA ILE A 129 9.02 7.13 -5.75
C ILE A 129 8.30 5.85 -6.17
N LEU A 130 7.87 5.02 -5.23
CA LEU A 130 7.03 3.85 -5.55
C LEU A 130 5.67 4.28 -6.09
N PHE A 131 5.04 5.24 -5.41
CA PHE A 131 3.75 5.79 -5.81
C PHE A 131 3.83 6.48 -7.19
N LEU A 132 4.83 7.33 -7.42
CA LEU A 132 4.99 8.03 -8.69
C LEU A 132 5.28 7.06 -9.85
N ASN A 133 6.11 6.05 -9.61
CA ASN A 133 6.39 5.05 -10.64
C ASN A 133 5.16 4.17 -10.94
N LEU A 134 4.32 3.85 -9.95
CA LEU A 134 3.04 3.19 -10.21
C LEU A 134 2.17 4.03 -11.17
N LEU A 135 2.03 5.33 -10.91
CA LEU A 135 1.27 6.23 -11.77
C LEU A 135 1.88 6.32 -13.18
N ALA A 136 3.20 6.31 -13.29
CA ALA A 136 3.87 6.24 -14.58
C ALA A 136 3.56 4.92 -15.32
N TYR A 137 3.51 3.78 -14.62
CA TYR A 137 3.20 2.49 -15.23
C TYR A 137 1.75 2.44 -15.73
N ILE A 138 0.83 3.09 -15.00
CA ILE A 138 -0.56 3.23 -15.41
C ILE A 138 -0.67 4.13 -16.65
N LYS A 139 0.02 5.28 -16.65
CA LYS A 139 0.07 6.22 -17.79
C LYS A 139 0.60 5.57 -19.07
N ASN A 140 1.44 4.54 -18.96
CA ASN A 140 2.03 3.81 -20.09
C ASN A 140 1.31 2.48 -20.39
N ASP A 141 0.10 2.26 -19.87
CA ASP A 141 -0.71 1.06 -20.11
C ASP A 141 -0.01 -0.27 -19.74
N ILE A 142 0.91 -0.21 -18.77
CA ILE A 142 1.63 -1.39 -18.27
C ILE A 142 0.79 -2.08 -17.20
N ILE A 143 0.30 -1.28 -16.24
CA ILE A 143 -0.66 -1.69 -15.22
C ILE A 143 -2.00 -1.02 -15.54
N THR A 144 -3.07 -1.80 -15.55
CA THR A 144 -4.44 -1.31 -15.69
C THR A 144 -5.11 -1.34 -14.33
N ILE A 145 -5.66 -0.20 -13.90
CA ILE A 145 -6.50 -0.09 -12.71
C ILE A 145 -7.93 0.20 -13.17
N HIS A 146 -8.87 -0.67 -12.85
CA HIS A 146 -10.27 -0.54 -13.27
C HIS A 146 -11.08 0.38 -12.35
N GLY A 147 -10.72 0.41 -11.07
CA GLY A 147 -11.33 1.19 -10.01
C GLY A 147 -10.50 2.40 -9.61
N ASN A 148 -10.40 2.63 -8.31
CA ASN A 148 -9.78 3.81 -7.72
C ASN A 148 -8.32 3.56 -7.30
N ILE A 149 -7.54 4.64 -7.28
CA ILE A 149 -6.23 4.69 -6.64
C ILE A 149 -6.40 5.44 -5.32
N ASN A 150 -6.28 4.74 -4.21
CA ASN A 150 -6.47 5.28 -2.87
C ASN A 150 -5.14 5.27 -2.13
N ILE A 151 -4.75 6.42 -1.57
CA ILE A 151 -3.52 6.58 -0.82
C ILE A 151 -3.88 7.01 0.60
N TYR A 152 -3.56 6.14 1.56
CA TYR A 152 -3.82 6.32 2.97
C TYR A 152 -2.50 6.62 3.67
N ASN A 153 -2.47 7.66 4.49
CA ASN A 153 -1.31 7.95 5.35
C ASN A 153 -1.80 8.57 6.65
N LEU A 154 -2.01 7.71 7.64
CA LEU A 154 -2.48 8.13 8.96
C LEU A 154 -1.39 8.84 9.77
N ILE A 155 -0.13 8.48 9.52
CA ILE A 155 1.02 8.89 10.33
C ILE A 155 1.58 10.21 9.81
N ASN A 156 1.64 10.40 8.49
CA ASN A 156 2.18 11.60 7.87
C ASN A 156 1.07 12.35 7.12
N SER A 157 0.25 13.09 7.89
CA SER A 157 -0.74 14.01 7.31
C SER A 157 -0.13 15.12 6.44
N PRO A 158 1.04 15.72 6.80
CA PRO A 158 1.65 16.77 5.97
C PRO A 158 1.92 16.37 4.52
N ILE A 159 2.48 15.17 4.27
CA ILE A 159 2.77 14.73 2.89
C ILE A 159 1.49 14.53 2.07
N ILE A 160 0.42 14.00 2.67
CA ILE A 160 -0.87 13.89 1.98
C ILE A 160 -1.38 15.28 1.58
N ASN A 161 -1.32 16.24 2.50
CA ASN A 161 -1.81 17.58 2.24
C ASN A 161 -1.01 18.27 1.13
N VAL A 162 0.30 18.02 1.07
CA VAL A 162 1.15 18.46 -0.05
C VAL A 162 0.58 17.96 -1.38
N TYR A 163 0.29 16.67 -1.52
CA TYR A 163 -0.27 16.14 -2.76
C TYR A 163 -1.67 16.65 -3.08
N ILE A 164 -2.54 16.80 -2.07
CA ILE A 164 -3.86 17.42 -2.25
C ILE A 164 -3.71 18.86 -2.77
N ASN A 165 -2.73 19.60 -2.25
CA ASN A 165 -2.45 20.97 -2.69
C ASN A 165 -1.80 21.02 -4.07
N ILE A 166 -0.98 20.04 -4.46
CA ILE A 166 -0.49 19.89 -5.84
C ILE A 166 -1.68 19.62 -6.78
N GLN A 167 -2.59 18.70 -6.43
CA GLN A 167 -3.77 18.40 -7.24
C GLN A 167 -4.63 19.64 -7.50
N LYS A 168 -4.80 20.52 -6.51
CA LYS A 168 -5.74 21.64 -6.61
C LYS A 168 -5.09 22.96 -7.02
N ASN A 169 -3.84 23.19 -6.60
CA ASN A 169 -3.23 24.52 -6.53
C ASN A 169 -1.74 24.54 -6.92
N HIS A 170 -1.27 23.61 -7.78
CA HIS A 170 0.15 23.48 -8.15
C HIS A 170 0.82 24.79 -8.62
N ASN A 171 0.12 25.68 -9.33
CA ASN A 171 0.67 26.98 -9.76
C ASN A 171 0.94 27.93 -8.59
N TYR A 172 0.01 28.00 -7.64
CA TYR A 172 0.19 28.81 -6.43
C TYR A 172 1.35 28.26 -5.59
N LEU A 173 1.37 26.94 -5.44
CA LEU A 173 2.41 26.24 -4.70
C LEU A 173 3.80 26.51 -5.31
N TYR A 174 3.90 26.46 -6.65
CA TYR A 174 5.14 26.80 -7.35
C TYR A 174 5.62 28.22 -7.03
N ASN A 175 4.73 29.22 -7.12
CA ASN A 175 5.10 30.62 -6.89
C ASN A 175 5.64 30.83 -5.47
N ASN A 176 4.97 30.30 -4.45
CA ASN A 176 5.43 30.42 -3.06
C ASN A 176 6.78 29.72 -2.83
N ILE A 177 6.99 28.56 -3.46
CA ILE A 177 8.30 27.88 -3.40
C ILE A 177 9.38 28.77 -4.03
N GLN A 178 9.12 29.43 -5.16
CA GLN A 178 10.08 30.33 -5.79
C GLN A 178 10.37 31.56 -4.92
N GLU A 179 9.39 32.07 -4.19
CA GLU A 179 9.59 33.17 -3.22
C GLU A 179 10.53 32.73 -2.09
N TYR A 180 10.32 31.56 -1.48
CA TYR A 180 11.24 31.04 -0.46
C TYR A 180 12.66 30.76 -1.01
N ILE A 181 12.78 30.29 -2.24
CA ILE A 181 14.08 30.15 -2.92
C ILE A 181 14.74 31.52 -3.09
N LYS A 182 13.99 32.54 -3.51
CA LYS A 182 14.50 33.90 -3.69
C LYS A 182 14.97 34.49 -2.35
N GLU A 183 14.11 34.46 -1.33
CA GLU A 183 14.43 34.99 -0.01
C GLU A 183 15.60 34.28 0.65
N SER A 184 15.70 32.95 0.52
CA SER A 184 16.84 32.20 1.06
C SER A 184 18.17 32.58 0.40
N ASN A 185 18.17 32.95 -0.89
CA ASN A 185 19.36 33.41 -1.61
C ASN A 185 19.76 34.86 -1.27
N GLU A 186 18.81 35.70 -0.87
CA GLU A 186 19.06 37.08 -0.43
C GLU A 186 19.55 37.16 1.03
N ASN A 187 19.30 36.12 1.83
CA ASN A 187 19.65 36.04 3.24
C ASN A 187 20.82 35.07 3.55
N GLN A 188 21.25 35.01 4.81
CA GLN A 188 22.13 33.93 5.28
C GLN A 188 21.36 32.61 5.29
N LYS A 189 21.52 31.81 4.23
CA LYS A 189 20.80 30.57 3.95
C LYS A 189 20.49 29.74 5.20
N ASP A 190 21.49 29.34 5.97
CA ASP A 190 21.31 28.49 7.16
C ASP A 190 20.34 29.11 8.17
N LYS A 191 20.48 30.42 8.44
CA LYS A 191 19.57 31.13 9.36
C LYS A 191 18.15 31.25 8.82
N TYR A 192 18.02 31.42 7.50
CA TYR A 192 16.71 31.47 6.85
C TYR A 192 16.01 30.11 6.91
N TYR A 193 16.73 29.02 6.68
CA TYR A 193 16.20 27.66 6.83
C TYR A 193 15.75 27.38 8.28
N ASP A 194 16.57 27.74 9.27
CA ASP A 194 16.22 27.57 10.69
C ASP A 194 14.97 28.38 11.06
N TRP A 195 14.90 29.64 10.61
CA TRP A 195 13.72 30.48 10.81
C TRP A 195 12.48 29.87 10.17
N LEU A 196 12.53 29.52 8.88
CA LEU A 196 11.38 28.97 8.16
C LEU A 196 10.93 27.62 8.72
N TYR A 197 11.86 26.81 9.23
CA TYR A 197 11.53 25.58 9.94
C TYR A 197 10.74 25.85 11.23
N ASN A 198 11.12 26.86 11.99
CA ASN A 198 10.39 27.26 13.20
C ASN A 198 8.99 27.78 12.86
N GLU A 199 8.88 28.66 11.85
CA GLU A 199 7.58 29.13 11.33
C GLU A 199 6.71 27.94 10.91
N TYR A 200 7.27 27.02 10.13
CA TYR A 200 6.58 25.80 9.73
C TYR A 200 6.12 25.01 10.95
N CYS A 201 6.92 24.88 12.02
CA CYS A 201 6.55 24.15 13.23
C CYS A 201 5.41 24.82 14.00
N GLU A 202 5.38 26.15 14.05
CA GLU A 202 4.36 26.95 14.73
C GLU A 202 3.00 26.97 14.02
N LEU A 203 2.95 26.63 12.71
CA LEU A 203 1.68 26.55 11.99
C LEU A 203 0.70 25.57 12.66
N ILE A 204 -0.48 26.06 13.04
CA ILE A 204 -1.58 25.25 13.58
C ILE A 204 -2.13 24.32 12.48
N ASP A 205 -2.30 24.85 11.26
CA ASP A 205 -2.85 24.12 10.13
C ASP A 205 -1.77 23.68 9.12
N LYS A 206 -1.37 22.40 9.23
CA LYS A 206 -0.44 21.76 8.28
C LYS A 206 -1.10 21.32 6.97
N SER A 207 -2.39 21.58 6.77
CA SER A 207 -3.09 21.30 5.52
C SER A 207 -3.11 22.48 4.54
N SER A 208 -2.70 23.66 5.01
CA SER A 208 -2.64 24.88 4.23
C SER A 208 -1.64 24.82 3.06
N LEU A 209 -1.87 25.68 2.06
CA LEU A 209 -0.97 25.86 0.92
C LEU A 209 0.43 26.31 1.36
N GLU A 210 0.46 27.18 2.36
CA GLU A 210 1.68 27.72 2.92
C GLU A 210 2.50 26.64 3.63
N ALA A 211 1.86 25.83 4.49
CA ALA A 211 2.50 24.67 5.09
C ALA A 211 3.08 23.71 4.04
N SER A 212 2.35 23.48 2.94
CA SER A 212 2.81 22.60 1.86
C SER A 212 4.01 23.18 1.11
N ALA A 213 4.01 24.49 0.82
CA ALA A 213 5.12 25.17 0.16
C ALA A 213 6.38 25.15 1.05
N MET A 214 6.23 25.45 2.35
CA MET A 214 7.31 25.36 3.33
C MET A 214 7.84 23.93 3.43
N TYR A 215 6.96 22.93 3.54
CA TYR A 215 7.35 21.52 3.64
C TYR A 215 8.18 21.08 2.43
N ILE A 216 7.74 21.42 1.21
CA ILE A 216 8.48 21.09 -0.01
C ILE A 216 9.86 21.76 0.00
N PHE A 217 9.91 23.07 0.27
CA PHE A 217 11.16 23.84 0.28
C PHE A 217 12.17 23.28 1.30
N LEU A 218 11.72 23.00 2.53
CA LEU A 218 12.53 22.44 3.61
C LEU A 218 13.07 21.04 3.28
N ASN A 219 12.35 20.24 2.47
CA ASN A 219 12.77 18.89 2.08
C ASN A 219 13.73 18.85 0.89
N LYS A 220 13.57 19.77 -0.08
CA LYS A 220 14.39 19.79 -1.31
C LYS A 220 15.68 20.59 -1.20
N GLN A 221 15.80 21.47 -0.21
CA GLN A 221 17.00 22.25 0.11
C GLN A 221 17.79 22.70 -1.13
N GLU A 222 17.35 23.80 -1.75
CA GLU A 222 17.98 24.45 -2.92
C GLU A 222 17.87 23.75 -4.27
N GLU A 223 17.45 22.48 -4.33
CA GLU A 223 17.16 21.86 -5.63
C GLU A 223 16.03 22.61 -6.34
N THR A 224 16.32 23.15 -7.52
CA THR A 224 15.36 23.92 -8.30
C THR A 224 14.18 23.04 -8.69
N ILE A 225 13.04 23.29 -8.07
CA ILE A 225 11.77 22.70 -8.47
C ILE A 225 11.32 23.44 -9.72
N LYS A 226 11.21 22.71 -10.83
CA LYS A 226 10.74 23.23 -12.10
C LYS A 226 9.23 23.26 -12.13
N LYS A 227 8.65 24.25 -12.81
CA LYS A 227 7.19 24.36 -12.95
C LYS A 227 6.60 23.11 -13.60
N GLU A 228 7.28 22.58 -14.61
CA GLU A 228 6.87 21.39 -15.35
C GLU A 228 6.80 20.15 -14.45
N GLN A 229 7.61 20.06 -13.39
CA GLN A 229 7.55 18.94 -12.44
C GLN A 229 6.26 18.97 -11.63
N LEU A 230 5.86 20.14 -11.14
CA LEU A 230 4.60 20.31 -10.40
C LEU A 230 3.38 20.10 -11.32
N GLU A 231 3.46 20.51 -12.58
CA GLU A 231 2.43 20.27 -13.59
C GLU A 231 2.32 18.77 -13.94
N GLU A 232 3.44 18.07 -14.10
CA GLU A 232 3.44 16.62 -14.30
C GLU A 232 2.78 15.89 -13.13
N LEU A 233 3.15 16.26 -11.89
CA LEU A 233 2.58 15.65 -10.69
C LEU A 233 1.10 15.97 -10.51
N HIS A 234 0.68 17.19 -10.81
CA HIS A 234 -0.74 17.56 -10.87
C HIS A 234 -1.51 16.64 -11.83
N ASN A 235 -0.97 16.42 -13.04
CA ASN A 235 -1.58 15.56 -14.04
C ASN A 235 -1.62 14.09 -13.61
N LEU A 236 -0.51 13.56 -13.08
CA LEU A 236 -0.41 12.17 -12.63
C LEU A 236 -1.35 11.88 -11.45
N THR A 237 -1.49 12.83 -10.53
CA THR A 237 -2.27 12.62 -9.32
C THR A 237 -3.75 12.94 -9.48
N LYS A 238 -4.22 13.50 -10.59
CA LYS A 238 -5.61 13.97 -10.77
C LYS A 238 -6.70 12.96 -10.39
N ASN A 239 -6.46 11.66 -10.62
CA ASN A 239 -7.41 10.59 -10.34
C ASN A 239 -7.11 9.80 -9.05
N VAL A 240 -6.19 10.30 -8.22
CA VAL A 240 -5.80 9.68 -6.96
C VAL A 240 -6.60 10.27 -5.81
N LYS A 241 -7.13 9.40 -4.94
CA LYS A 241 -7.82 9.78 -3.71
C LYS A 241 -6.83 9.70 -2.55
N PHE A 242 -6.46 10.85 -1.99
CA PHE A 242 -5.68 10.92 -0.76
C PHE A 242 -6.62 10.94 0.45
N ILE A 243 -6.42 10.01 1.38
CA ILE A 243 -7.36 9.72 2.46
C ILE A 243 -6.62 9.72 3.80
N ASN A 244 -7.06 10.59 4.73
CA ASN A 244 -6.52 10.71 6.09
C ASN A 244 -7.30 9.84 7.09
N THR A 245 -7.75 8.66 6.68
CA THR A 245 -8.49 7.71 7.52
C THR A 245 -7.91 6.32 7.38
N GLU A 246 -8.38 5.39 8.21
CA GLU A 246 -8.06 3.97 8.07
C GLU A 246 -8.56 3.40 6.75
N LEU A 247 -7.89 2.32 6.31
CA LEU A 247 -8.26 1.56 5.14
C LEU A 247 -9.66 0.96 5.33
N ASN A 248 -10.54 1.19 4.37
CA ASN A 248 -11.91 0.65 4.39
C ASN A 248 -12.36 0.23 2.98
N ASN A 249 -13.52 -0.42 2.90
CA ASN A 249 -14.21 -0.74 1.63
C ASN A 249 -13.38 -1.56 0.63
N ILE A 250 -12.56 -2.50 1.11
CA ILE A 250 -11.73 -3.36 0.25
C ILE A 250 -12.61 -4.38 -0.50
N GLN A 251 -12.48 -4.41 -1.82
CA GLN A 251 -13.19 -5.33 -2.72
C GLN A 251 -12.31 -6.52 -3.15
N PRO A 252 -12.89 -7.59 -3.73
CA PRO A 252 -12.11 -8.61 -4.42
C PRO A 252 -11.22 -7.99 -5.51
N TYR A 253 -10.04 -8.58 -5.72
CA TYR A 253 -9.03 -8.14 -6.71
C TYR A 253 -8.45 -6.74 -6.47
N ASP A 254 -8.69 -6.16 -5.30
CA ASP A 254 -7.94 -5.00 -4.86
C ASP A 254 -6.49 -5.37 -4.55
N PHE A 255 -5.59 -4.46 -4.88
CA PHE A 255 -4.17 -4.57 -4.56
C PHE A 255 -3.83 -3.64 -3.41
N ILE A 256 -3.28 -4.18 -2.33
CA ILE A 256 -2.91 -3.40 -1.14
C ILE A 256 -1.40 -3.44 -0.97
N TYR A 257 -0.78 -2.26 -0.99
CA TYR A 257 0.60 -2.07 -0.63
C TYR A 257 0.69 -1.38 0.73
N SER A 258 1.48 -1.94 1.65
CA SER A 258 1.79 -1.29 2.94
C SER A 258 3.27 -1.39 3.25
N ASN A 259 3.90 -0.26 3.59
CA ASN A 259 5.32 -0.24 3.94
C ASN A 259 5.60 -0.63 5.40
N GLU A 260 4.57 -0.69 6.24
CA GLU A 260 4.69 -0.99 7.66
C GLU A 260 3.94 -2.27 8.00
N ASP A 261 4.45 -3.03 8.98
CA ASP A 261 3.78 -4.13 9.70
C ASP A 261 2.59 -3.64 10.55
N ASN A 262 1.88 -2.63 10.05
CA ASN A 262 0.71 -2.15 10.73
C ASN A 262 -0.31 -3.26 10.81
N ASN A 263 -1.08 -3.20 11.89
CA ASN A 263 -2.28 -3.99 12.17
C ASN A 263 -3.35 -3.75 11.10
N ILE A 264 -3.04 -3.93 9.81
CA ILE A 264 -4.04 -4.24 8.81
C ILE A 264 -4.68 -5.50 9.36
N ASP A 265 -5.93 -5.36 9.81
CA ASP A 265 -6.67 -6.49 10.32
C ASP A 265 -6.80 -7.50 9.18
N LEU A 266 -5.93 -8.52 9.23
CA LEU A 266 -5.85 -9.53 8.19
C LEU A 266 -7.15 -10.34 8.11
N SER A 267 -8.03 -10.25 9.12
CA SER A 267 -9.36 -10.86 9.09
C SER A 267 -10.31 -10.19 8.09
N LEU A 268 -10.01 -8.97 7.63
CA LEU A 268 -10.73 -8.29 6.55
C LEU A 268 -10.38 -8.85 5.15
N LEU A 269 -9.50 -9.84 5.07
CA LEU A 269 -8.94 -10.35 3.82
C LEU A 269 -9.46 -11.76 3.53
N ASN A 270 -10.40 -11.86 2.58
CA ASN A 270 -10.80 -13.14 1.98
C ASN A 270 -9.83 -13.55 0.85
N ASP A 271 -9.92 -14.82 0.44
CA ASP A 271 -8.95 -15.59 -0.37
C ASP A 271 -8.48 -15.00 -1.73
N ASN A 272 -8.98 -13.84 -2.18
CA ASN A 272 -8.71 -13.25 -3.51
C ASN A 272 -8.03 -11.86 -3.44
N LYS A 273 -7.11 -11.63 -2.50
CA LYS A 273 -6.43 -10.34 -2.32
C LYS A 273 -4.91 -10.47 -2.38
N PHE A 274 -4.25 -9.57 -3.11
CA PHE A 274 -2.77 -9.50 -3.19
C PHE A 274 -2.25 -8.45 -2.21
N ILE A 275 -1.40 -8.87 -1.28
CA ILE A 275 -0.76 -7.98 -0.30
C ILE A 275 0.74 -8.11 -0.40
N ILE A 276 1.40 -6.96 -0.49
CA ILE A 276 2.84 -6.83 -0.25
C ILE A 276 3.01 -5.96 1.00
N THR A 277 3.43 -6.57 2.11
CA THR A 277 3.88 -5.84 3.30
C THR A 277 5.39 -5.59 3.25
N GLY A 278 5.82 -4.44 3.72
CA GLY A 278 7.21 -3.99 3.72
C GLY A 278 8.03 -4.47 4.90
N GLU A 279 8.28 -5.77 5.04
CA GLU A 279 9.49 -6.23 5.74
C GLU A 279 10.41 -6.94 4.75
N ASP A 280 11.71 -6.69 4.92
CA ASP A 280 12.84 -7.19 4.16
C ASP A 280 12.47 -8.36 3.23
N THR A 281 12.40 -8.10 1.92
CA THR A 281 11.99 -9.05 0.87
C THR A 281 12.64 -10.45 0.98
N LYS A 282 13.73 -10.59 1.76
CA LYS A 282 14.37 -11.85 2.19
C LYS A 282 13.64 -12.63 3.30
N GLN A 283 13.12 -11.99 4.35
CA GLN A 283 12.34 -12.65 5.40
C GLN A 283 10.96 -13.07 4.90
N ILE A 284 10.34 -12.21 4.08
CA ILE A 284 9.12 -12.52 3.34
C ILE A 284 9.39 -13.71 2.40
N ARG A 285 10.45 -13.73 1.57
CA ARG A 285 10.80 -14.94 0.79
C ARG A 285 10.98 -16.20 1.65
N LYS A 286 11.50 -16.11 2.87
CA LYS A 286 11.64 -17.28 3.77
C LYS A 286 10.31 -17.77 4.35
N LYS A 287 9.38 -16.86 4.70
CA LYS A 287 8.02 -17.20 5.15
C LYS A 287 7.10 -17.63 4.00
N PHE A 288 7.25 -17.00 2.84
CA PHE A 288 6.49 -17.26 1.61
C PHE A 288 7.06 -18.41 0.77
N ASN A 289 8.30 -18.87 0.94
CA ASN A 289 8.73 -20.13 0.33
C ASN A 289 7.92 -21.35 0.84
N ASN A 290 7.21 -21.20 1.96
CA ASN A 290 6.24 -22.18 2.47
C ASN A 290 4.79 -21.91 2.02
N PHE A 291 4.52 -20.72 1.47
CA PHE A 291 3.31 -20.43 0.71
C PHE A 291 3.71 -20.33 -0.76
N LYS A 292 3.72 -21.47 -1.47
CA LYS A 292 3.62 -21.42 -2.93
C LYS A 292 2.56 -20.36 -3.24
N ILE A 293 2.92 -19.38 -4.06
CA ILE A 293 1.94 -18.59 -4.79
C ILE A 293 1.20 -19.64 -5.60
N ASN A 294 0.15 -20.21 -5.02
CA ASN A 294 -0.86 -20.92 -5.76
C ASN A 294 -1.59 -19.80 -6.47
N SER A 295 -1.01 -19.34 -7.58
CA SER A 295 -1.82 -18.89 -8.68
C SER A 295 -2.69 -20.10 -8.99
N ILE A 296 -3.93 -20.10 -8.51
CA ILE A 296 -4.95 -21.00 -9.01
C ILE A 296 -5.22 -20.49 -10.41
N ILE A 297 -4.39 -20.94 -11.35
CA ILE A 297 -4.63 -20.83 -12.79
C ILE A 297 -5.26 -22.17 -13.16
N PRO A 298 -6.51 -22.20 -13.64
CA PRO A 298 -7.00 -23.35 -14.39
C PRO A 298 -6.11 -23.50 -15.62
N LYS A 299 -5.26 -24.53 -15.67
CA LYS A 299 -4.55 -24.91 -16.89
C LYS A 299 -5.59 -25.44 -17.88
N GLN A 300 -6.00 -24.62 -18.86
CA GLN A 300 -6.56 -25.16 -20.09
C GLN A 300 -5.51 -25.08 -21.19
N THR A 301 -4.92 -26.25 -21.47
CA THR A 301 -4.08 -26.53 -22.63
C THR A 301 -4.98 -26.59 -23.86
N LEU A 302 -4.83 -25.66 -24.79
CA LEU A 302 -5.48 -25.73 -26.10
C LEU A 302 -4.83 -26.85 -26.93
N MET A 303 -5.51 -28.00 -27.07
CA MET A 303 -5.27 -28.91 -28.21
C MET A 303 -6.29 -28.58 -29.30
N ILE A 304 -5.91 -27.77 -30.28
CA ILE A 304 -6.63 -27.72 -31.56
C ILE A 304 -6.09 -28.88 -32.41
N LYS A 305 -6.86 -29.97 -32.48
CA LYS A 305 -6.76 -30.90 -33.61
C LYS A 305 -7.60 -30.33 -34.75
N ASN A 306 -6.91 -29.96 -35.83
CA ASN A 306 -7.50 -29.77 -37.16
C ASN A 306 -8.39 -30.96 -37.52
N ASN A 307 -9.62 -30.68 -37.95
CA ASN A 307 -10.42 -31.57 -38.81
C ASN A 307 -11.62 -30.79 -39.36
N LEU A 308 -11.40 -30.03 -40.43
CA LEU A 308 -12.43 -29.74 -41.44
C LEU A 308 -11.75 -29.55 -42.80
N LEU A 309 -11.45 -30.67 -43.44
CA LEU A 309 -11.48 -30.82 -44.90
C LEU A 309 -12.43 -31.98 -45.17
N ASN A 310 -13.66 -31.64 -45.54
CA ASN A 310 -14.52 -32.31 -46.51
C ASN A 310 -15.82 -31.53 -46.66
#